data_AF-A0A1X0QC20-F1
#
_entry.id   AF-A0A1X0QC20-F1
#
_cell.length_a   1.000
_cell.length_b   1.000
_cell.length_c   1.000
_cell.angle_alpha   90.00
_cell.angle_beta   90.00
_cell.angle_gamma   90.00
#
_symmetry.space_group_name_H-M   'P 1'
#
loop_
_entity.id
_entity.type
_entity.pdbx_description
1 polymer ?
#
loop_
_entity_poly.entity_id
_entity_poly.type
_entity_poly.pdbx_seq_one_letter_code
_entity_poly.pdbx_strand_id
1 'polypeptide(L)' 'MGGKSTFLRAICLNIILAQMGLNVSCTEMKLPIFDKIFTRIGASDSLAKGESTFYI' A
#
# COMPACT_ATOMS: atom_id res chain seq x y z
N MET A 1 -10.07 -13.78 6.01
CA MET A 1 -9.38 -13.04 4.93
C MET A 1 -10.41 -12.23 4.14
N GLY A 2 -10.63 -10.96 4.50
CA GLY A 2 -11.65 -10.11 3.84
C GLY A 2 -11.12 -9.18 2.76
N GLY A 3 -9.94 -9.45 2.19
CA GLY A 3 -9.36 -8.65 1.11
C GLY A 3 -8.92 -7.22 1.44
N LYS A 4 -9.20 -6.69 2.63
CA LYS A 4 -8.90 -5.30 3.03
C LYS A 4 -7.47 -4.85 2.70
N SER A 5 -6.47 -5.60 3.13
CA SER A 5 -5.06 -5.24 2.89
C SER A 5 -4.66 -5.41 1.42
N THR A 6 -5.35 -6.26 0.65
CA THR A 6 -5.16 -6.38 -0.80
C THR A 6 -5.73 -5.15 -1.50
N PHE A 7 -6.93 -4.71 -1.10
CA PHE A 7 -7.59 -3.53 -1.64
C PHE A 7 -6.75 -2.26 -1.42
N LEU A 8 -6.24 -2.04 -0.20
CA LEU A 8 -5.36 -0.89 0.10
C LEU A 8 -4.11 -0.88 -0.79
N ARG A 9 -3.47 -2.04 -0.98
CA ARG A 9 -2.29 -2.16 -1.86
C ARG A 9 -2.64 -1.92 -3.33
N ALA A 10 -3.79 -2.41 -3.80
CA ALA A 10 -4.25 -2.20 -5.18
C ALA A 10 -4.47 -0.71 -5.48
N ILE A 11 -5.04 0.05 -4.54
CA ILE A 11 -5.18 1.50 -4.67
C ILE A 11 -3.80 2.17 -4.78
N CYS A 12 -2.89 1.87 -3.85
CA CYS A 12 -1.54 2.46 -3.84
C CYS A 12 -0.78 2.15 -5.14
N LEU A 13 -0.92 0.93 -5.66
CA LEU A 13 -0.29 0.54 -6.91
C LEU A 13 -0.84 1.33 -8.10
N ASN A 14 -2.16 1.50 -8.20
CA ASN A 14 -2.75 2.30 -9.26
C ASN A 14 -2.32 3.78 -9.19
N ILE A 15 -2.15 4.35 -7.99
CA ILE A 15 -1.61 5.72 -7.84
C ILE A 15 -0.21 5.83 -8.46
N ILE A 16 0.68 4.86 -8.15
CA ILE A 16 2.06 4.84 -8.67
C ILE A 16 2.05 4.70 -10.20
N LEU A 17 1.27 3.75 -10.73
CA LEU A 17 1.15 3.53 -12.17
C LEU A 17 0.63 4.78 -12.89
N ALA A 18 -0.42 5.42 -12.36
CA ALA A 18 -0.97 6.65 -12.92
C ALA A 18 0.07 7.78 -12.97
N GLN A 19 0.82 7.99 -11.89
CA GLN A 19 1.86 9.03 -11.84
C GLN A 19 3.09 8.72 -12.70
N MET A 20 3.32 7.45 -13.05
CA MET A 20 4.31 7.04 -14.05
C MET A 20 3.82 7.20 -15.50
N GLY A 21 2.55 7.55 -15.71
CA GLY A 21 1.93 7.62 -17.04
C GLY A 21 1.55 6.26 -17.62
N LEU A 22 1.38 5.24 -16.78
CA LEU A 22 1.00 3.89 -17.19
C LEU A 22 -0.51 3.66 -17.08
N ASN A 23 -1.01 2.66 -17.81
CA ASN A 23 -2.39 2.20 -17.68
C ASN A 23 -2.65 1.67 -16.26
N VAL A 24 -3.83 1.95 -15.73
CA VAL A 24 -4.29 1.55 -14.39
C VAL A 24 -5.41 0.51 -14.46
N SER A 25 -5.56 -0.27 -13.39
CA SER A 25 -6.58 -1.31 -13.26
C SER A 25 -7.88 -0.77 -12.66
N CYS A 26 -8.50 0.19 -13.35
CA CYS A 26 -9.81 0.74 -12.98
C CYS A 26 -10.50 1.38 -14.20
N THR A 27 -11.82 1.54 -14.14
CA THR A 27 -12.62 2.16 -15.22
C THR A 27 -12.37 3.65 -15.35
N GLU A 28 -12.18 4.35 -14.23
CA GLU A 28 -11.89 5.78 -14.16
C GLU A 28 -11.05 6.06 -12.91
N MET A 29 -10.12 7.01 -12.99
CA MET A 29 -9.29 7.44 -11.87
C MET A 29 -9.10 8.95 -11.88
N LYS A 30 -9.56 9.61 -10.82
CA LYS A 30 -9.34 11.04 -10.58
C LYS A 30 -8.58 11.21 -9.27
N LEU A 31 -7.34 11.67 -9.36
CA LEU A 31 -6.43 11.78 -8.22
C LEU A 31 -5.63 13.10 -8.29
N PRO A 32 -5.19 13.64 -7.15
CA PRO A 32 -4.13 14.64 -7.11
C PRO A 32 -2.76 13.99 -7.39
N ILE A 33 -1.72 14.82 -7.55
CA ILE A 33 -0.33 14.34 -7.58
C ILE A 33 0.13 14.11 -6.14
N PHE A 34 0.52 12.88 -5.81
CA PHE A 34 1.10 12.53 -4.52
C PHE A 34 2.62 12.63 -4.58
N ASP A 35 3.24 13.23 -3.56
CA ASP A 35 4.69 13.21 -3.39
C ASP A 35 5.18 11.87 -2.83
N LYS A 36 4.43 11.30 -1.88
CA LYS A 36 4.78 10.05 -1.17
C LYS A 36 3.54 9.26 -0.78
N ILE A 37 3.70 7.94 -0.67
CA ILE A 37 2.68 7.02 -0.14
C ILE A 37 3.22 6.37 1.12
N PHE A 38 2.59 6.62 2.26
CA PHE A 38 2.91 5.98 3.54
C PHE A 38 1.97 4.81 3.79
N THR A 39 2.51 3.66 4.17
CA THR A 39 1.71 2.50 4.55
C THR A 39 2.23 1.88 5.84
N ARG A 40 1.31 1.37 6.66
CA ARG A 40 1.61 0.59 7.85
C ARG A 40 0.78 -0.69 7.83
N ILE A 41 1.22 -1.66 7.05
CA ILE A 41 0.46 -2.89 6.79
C ILE A 41 1.41 -4.09 6.85
N GLY A 42 1.01 -5.15 7.55
CA GLY A 42 1.76 -6.42 7.58
C GLY A 42 2.90 -6.45 8.58
N ALA A 43 2.74 -5.79 9.73
CA ALA A 43 3.67 -5.96 10.84
C ALA A 43 3.63 -7.41 11.35
N SER A 44 4.81 -7.93 11.69
CA SER A 44 5.02 -9.28 12.22
C SER A 44 6.15 -9.25 13.23
N ASP A 45 6.13 -10.14 14.22
CA ASP A 45 7.20 -10.23 15.21
C ASP A 45 8.54 -10.57 14.55
N SER A 46 9.62 -10.01 15.07
CA SER A 46 10.98 -10.41 14.73
C SER A 46 11.63 -11.11 15.91
N LEU A 47 11.30 -12.40 16.09
CA LEU A 47 11.78 -13.20 17.23
C LEU A 47 13.31 -13.26 17.32
N ALA A 48 13.99 -13.35 16.17
CA ALA A 48 15.46 -13.35 16.11
C ALA A 48 16.10 -12.03 16.58
N LYS A 49 15.34 -10.92 16.54
CA LYS A 49 15.77 -9.59 17.00
C LYS A 49 15.16 -9.21 18.36
N GLY A 50 14.31 -10.06 18.93
CA GLY A 50 13.57 -9.76 20.15
C GLY A 50 12.53 -8.64 20.01
N GLU A 51 12.05 -8.34 18.80
CA GLU A 51 11.13 -7.22 18.55
C GLU A 51 9.67 -7.70 18.42
N SER A 52 8.76 -7.03 19.15
CA SER A 52 7.32 -7.29 19.08
C SER A 52 6.64 -6.43 18.02
N THR A 53 5.61 -6.98 17.38
CA THR A 53 4.67 -6.28 16.49
C THR A 53 4.06 -5.04 17.14
N PHE A 54 3.96 -4.99 18.48
CA PHE A 54 3.43 -3.83 19.19
C PHE A 54 4.45 -2.70 19.35
N TYR A 55 5.74 -3.06 19.39
CA TYR A 55 6.84 -2.11 19.47
C TYR A 55 7.21 -1.55 18.09
N ILE A 56 7.27 -2.43 17.08
CA ILE A 56 7.60 -2.07 15.70
C ILE A 56 6.47 -1.26 15.12
#